data_AF-A0A7C5U0P0-F1
#
_entry.id   AF-A0A7C5U0P0-F1
#
_cell.length_a   1.000
_cell.length_b   1.000
_cell.length_c   1.000
_cell.angle_alpha   90.00
_cell.angle_beta   90.00
_cell.angle_gamma   90.00
#
_symmetry.space_group_name_H-M   'P 1'
#
loop_
_entity.id
_entity.type
_entity.pdbx_description
1 polymer ?
#
loop_
_entity_poly.entity_id
_entity_poly.type
_entity_poly.pdbx_seq_one_letter_code
_entity_poly.pdbx_strand_id
1 'polypeptide(L)'
;MSLEVSLARLITAIRENKVESLVEELEKADKLFFLSYRLPRVPIKVRSPRKELVELNPGVLNRLEYALLKATIEAAKNGRVPVFKDIAELASDYKTTAKYLAILSESGLVVFPDPEKASKLIEATKALSESKYQRRIIKVLDLPVVVNFKLLEERAVKLNCRFRESKIVCLYTSHDEKREQDKLQVKIFNEYISQYTK
;
A
#
# COMPACT_ATOMS: atom_id res chain seq x y z
N MET A 1 1.88 -27.75 -11.08
CA MET A 1 2.14 -26.37 -11.53
C MET A 1 2.41 -25.47 -10.32
N SER A 2 3.50 -24.70 -10.32
CA SER A 2 3.76 -23.67 -9.31
C SER A 2 3.28 -22.31 -9.79
N LEU A 3 2.48 -21.62 -8.99
CA LEU A 3 1.90 -20.31 -9.29
C LEU A 3 2.52 -19.24 -8.38
N GLU A 4 2.97 -18.13 -8.97
CA GLU A 4 3.39 -16.94 -8.22
C GLU A 4 2.32 -15.85 -8.35
N VAL A 5 1.92 -15.26 -7.23
CA VAL A 5 0.89 -14.23 -7.17
C VAL A 5 1.36 -13.06 -6.33
N SER A 6 0.94 -11.85 -6.69
CA SER A 6 1.33 -10.61 -6.04
C SER A 6 0.16 -9.61 -6.09
N LEU A 7 0.22 -8.53 -5.31
CA LEU A 7 -0.77 -7.45 -5.42
C LEU A 7 -0.69 -6.76 -6.80
N ALA A 8 0.49 -6.66 -7.41
CA ALA A 8 0.64 -6.15 -8.77
C ALA A 8 -0.09 -7.03 -9.79
N ARG A 9 0.07 -8.36 -9.69
CA ARG A 9 -0.65 -9.30 -10.54
C ARG A 9 -2.17 -9.19 -10.37
N LEU A 10 -2.65 -9.02 -9.13
CA LEU A 10 -4.06 -8.74 -8.86
C LEU A 10 -4.51 -7.45 -9.54
N ILE A 11 -3.76 -6.35 -9.40
CA ILE A 11 -4.09 -5.06 -10.03
C ILE A 11 -4.16 -5.18 -11.55
N THR A 12 -3.23 -5.90 -12.17
CA THR A 12 -3.26 -6.19 -13.61
C THR A 12 -4.51 -6.98 -13.98
N ALA A 13 -4.83 -8.06 -13.24
CA ALA A 13 -6.03 -8.84 -13.47
C ALA A 13 -7.32 -8.01 -13.32
N ILE A 14 -7.37 -7.08 -12.37
CA ILE A 14 -8.48 -6.14 -12.21
C ILE A 14 -8.63 -5.26 -13.46
N ARG A 15 -7.53 -4.63 -13.90
CA ARG A 15 -7.54 -3.72 -15.07
C ARG A 15 -7.91 -4.43 -16.37
N GLU A 16 -7.52 -5.70 -16.49
CA GLU A 16 -7.82 -6.53 -17.66
C GLU A 16 -9.15 -7.28 -17.55
N ASN A 17 -9.91 -7.11 -16.46
CA ASN A 17 -11.14 -7.85 -16.17
C ASN A 17 -10.97 -9.39 -16.20
N LYS A 18 -9.85 -9.86 -15.62
CA LYS A 18 -9.43 -11.29 -15.56
C LYS A 18 -9.34 -11.82 -14.12
N VAL A 19 -10.04 -11.20 -13.17
CA VAL A 19 -9.98 -11.63 -11.76
C VAL A 19 -10.50 -13.06 -11.58
N GLU A 20 -11.56 -13.44 -12.28
CA GLU A 20 -12.11 -14.81 -12.23
C GLU A 20 -11.09 -15.84 -12.72
N SER A 21 -10.41 -15.57 -13.84
CA SER A 21 -9.32 -16.40 -14.34
C SER A 21 -8.18 -16.54 -13.32
N LEU A 22 -7.83 -15.45 -12.62
CA LEU A 22 -6.83 -15.50 -11.55
C LEU A 22 -7.29 -16.41 -10.40
N VAL A 23 -8.56 -16.35 -10.01
CA VAL A 23 -9.13 -17.22 -8.97
C VAL A 23 -9.07 -18.69 -9.39
N GLU A 24 -9.46 -19.02 -10.62
CA GLU A 24 -9.36 -20.39 -11.13
C GLU A 24 -7.92 -20.92 -11.13
N GLU A 25 -6.95 -20.07 -11.49
CA GLU A 25 -5.54 -20.42 -11.42
C GLU A 25 -5.09 -20.70 -9.99
N LEU A 26 -5.55 -19.91 -9.01
CA LEU A 26 -5.27 -20.12 -7.60
C LEU A 26 -5.82 -21.45 -7.09
N GLU A 27 -7.02 -21.84 -7.51
CA GLU A 27 -7.67 -23.12 -7.16
C GLU A 27 -6.92 -24.33 -7.73
N LYS A 28 -6.39 -24.20 -8.95
CA LYS A 28 -5.69 -25.28 -9.67
C LYS A 28 -4.19 -25.37 -9.33
N ALA A 29 -3.67 -24.48 -8.48
CA ALA A 29 -2.23 -24.41 -8.19
C ALA A 29 -1.77 -25.47 -7.16
N ASP A 30 -0.89 -26.38 -7.57
CA ASP A 30 -0.28 -27.38 -6.67
C ASP A 30 0.66 -26.74 -5.64
N LYS A 31 1.36 -25.67 -6.04
CA LYS A 31 2.24 -24.87 -5.19
C LYS A 31 1.93 -23.39 -5.43
N LEU A 32 1.70 -22.63 -4.37
CA LEU A 32 1.39 -21.22 -4.45
C LEU A 32 2.43 -20.40 -3.69
N PHE A 33 3.03 -19.42 -4.36
CA PHE A 33 3.92 -18.44 -3.76
C PHE A 33 3.30 -17.06 -3.81
N PHE A 34 3.16 -16.42 -2.64
CA PHE A 34 2.75 -15.03 -2.57
C PHE A 34 3.99 -14.12 -2.49
N LEU A 35 4.12 -13.19 -3.41
CA LEU A 35 5.18 -12.17 -3.40
C LEU A 35 4.77 -11.05 -2.45
N SER A 36 5.42 -11.00 -1.29
CA SER A 36 5.21 -9.95 -0.29
C SER A 36 6.25 -8.85 -0.43
N TYR A 37 5.78 -7.61 -0.57
CA TYR A 37 6.64 -6.45 -0.75
C TYR A 37 7.20 -5.94 0.57
N ARG A 38 8.42 -5.41 0.53
CA ARG A 38 9.10 -4.82 1.69
C ARG A 38 9.11 -3.30 1.58
N LEU A 39 8.13 -2.66 2.22
CA LEU A 39 8.09 -1.20 2.33
C LEU A 39 9.07 -0.74 3.43
N PRO A 40 9.82 0.34 3.20
CA PRO A 40 10.82 0.81 4.17
C PRO A 40 10.13 1.34 5.43
N ARG A 41 10.51 0.78 6.58
CA ARG A 41 10.09 1.23 7.91
C ARG A 41 11.19 2.03 8.60
N VAL A 42 11.65 3.08 7.93
CA VAL A 42 12.57 4.03 8.56
C VAL A 42 11.85 4.78 9.68
N PRO A 43 12.51 5.13 10.80
CA PRO A 43 11.92 5.95 11.85
C PRO A 43 11.32 7.25 11.30
N ILE A 44 9.99 7.36 11.29
CA ILE A 44 9.29 8.55 10.81
C ILE A 44 8.91 9.39 12.02
N LYS A 45 9.34 10.66 12.02
CA LYS A 45 8.97 11.62 13.06
C LYS A 45 7.97 12.63 12.50
N VAL A 46 6.85 12.79 13.19
CA VAL A 46 5.79 13.75 12.86
C VAL A 46 5.53 14.63 14.07
N ARG A 47 5.27 15.91 13.83
CA ARG A 47 4.88 16.82 14.91
C ARG A 47 3.45 16.55 15.35
N SER A 48 3.23 16.30 16.63
CA SER A 48 1.89 16.20 17.23
C SER A 48 1.17 17.55 17.22
N PRO A 49 -0.15 17.58 17.45
CA PRO A 49 -0.88 18.84 17.68
C PRO A 49 -0.30 19.68 18.83
N ARG A 50 0.36 19.02 19.80
CA ARG A 50 1.09 19.66 20.92
C ARG A 50 2.49 20.18 20.54
N LYS A 51 2.84 20.14 19.24
CA LYS A 51 4.14 20.55 18.67
C LYS A 51 5.34 19.68 19.04
N GLU A 52 5.12 18.58 19.74
CA GLU A 52 6.14 17.59 20.10
C GLU A 52 6.50 16.72 18.87
N LEU A 53 7.76 16.30 18.75
CA LEU A 53 8.15 15.33 17.74
C LEU A 53 7.86 13.93 18.26
N VAL A 54 6.92 13.23 17.60
CA VAL A 54 6.54 11.87 17.93
C VAL A 54 7.01 10.95 16.81
N GLU A 55 7.68 9.87 17.20
CA GLU A 55 8.05 8.81 16.27
C GLU A 55 6.85 7.90 16.02
N LEU A 56 6.61 7.55 14.76
CA LEU A 56 5.51 6.67 14.40
C LEU A 56 5.80 5.26 14.91
N ASN A 57 4.82 4.70 15.61
CA ASN A 57 4.90 3.30 16.03
C ASN A 57 4.62 2.34 14.84
N PRO A 58 5.00 1.06 14.96
CA PRO A 58 4.77 0.07 13.90
C PRO A 58 3.29 -0.10 13.52
N GLY A 59 2.36 0.09 14.46
CA GLY A 59 0.92 0.01 14.20
C GLY A 59 0.43 1.11 13.25
N VAL A 60 0.95 2.33 13.37
CA VAL A 60 0.64 3.42 12.44
C VAL A 60 1.22 3.13 11.05
N LEU A 61 2.43 2.57 10.97
CA LEU A 61 3.03 2.15 9.70
C LEU A 61 2.18 1.07 9.01
N ASN A 62 1.73 0.04 9.72
CA ASN A 62 0.81 -0.98 9.18
C ASN A 62 -0.43 -0.34 8.55
N ARG A 63 -1.03 0.64 9.24
CA ARG A 63 -2.24 1.33 8.75
C ARG A 63 -1.96 2.15 7.48
N LEU A 64 -0.81 2.83 7.42
CA LEU A 64 -0.40 3.59 6.23
C LEU A 64 -0.11 2.68 5.02
N GLU A 65 0.60 1.58 5.24
CA GLU A 65 0.89 0.57 4.21
C GLU A 65 -0.41 -0.05 3.67
N TYR A 66 -1.35 -0.37 4.57
CA TYR A 66 -2.67 -0.87 4.21
C TYR A 66 -3.44 0.13 3.37
N ALA A 67 -3.50 1.39 3.81
CA ALA A 67 -4.20 2.45 3.09
C ALA A 67 -3.63 2.66 1.69
N LEU A 68 -2.30 2.69 1.54
CA LEU A 68 -1.64 2.85 0.24
C LEU A 68 -2.00 1.71 -0.72
N LEU A 69 -1.80 0.47 -0.30
CA LEU A 69 -2.00 -0.70 -1.15
C LEU A 69 -3.48 -0.90 -1.47
N LYS A 70 -4.36 -0.73 -0.47
CA LYS A 70 -5.80 -0.86 -0.67
C LYS A 70 -6.37 0.24 -1.56
N ALA A 71 -6.00 1.51 -1.35
CA ALA A 71 -6.41 2.61 -2.23
C ALA A 71 -6.01 2.33 -3.69
N THR A 72 -4.84 1.73 -3.90
CA THR A 72 -4.35 1.39 -5.25
C THR A 72 -5.24 0.34 -5.93
N ILE A 73 -5.67 -0.69 -5.20
CA ILE A 73 -6.59 -1.71 -5.71
C ILE A 73 -7.98 -1.12 -5.99
N GLU A 74 -8.53 -0.35 -5.06
CA GLU A 74 -9.84 0.29 -5.23
C GLU A 74 -9.85 1.29 -6.40
N ALA A 75 -8.76 2.04 -6.58
CA ALA A 75 -8.61 2.91 -7.73
C ALA A 75 -8.54 2.11 -9.05
N ALA A 76 -7.81 0.99 -9.07
CA ALA A 76 -7.73 0.12 -10.24
C ALA A 76 -9.10 -0.46 -10.64
N LYS A 77 -9.91 -0.87 -9.66
CA LYS A 77 -11.30 -1.33 -9.88
C LYS A 77 -12.16 -0.27 -10.56
N ASN A 78 -11.92 1.00 -10.24
CA ASN A 78 -12.64 2.14 -10.80
C ASN A 78 -11.95 2.73 -12.05
N GLY A 79 -10.96 2.05 -12.64
CA GLY A 79 -10.27 2.52 -13.84
C GLY A 79 -9.46 3.80 -13.64
N ARG A 80 -9.05 4.13 -12.40
CA ARG A 80 -8.33 5.36 -12.06
C ARG A 80 -7.03 5.10 -11.28
N VAL A 81 -6.27 6.15 -11.05
CA VAL A 81 -5.09 6.17 -10.15
C VAL A 81 -5.56 6.69 -8.78
N PRO A 82 -5.05 6.15 -7.66
CA PRO A 82 -5.40 6.70 -6.35
C PRO A 82 -4.81 8.10 -6.21
N VAL A 83 -5.52 8.98 -5.54
CA VAL A 83 -5.03 10.30 -5.16
C VAL A 83 -4.65 10.32 -3.69
N PHE A 84 -3.88 11.33 -3.28
CA PHE A 84 -3.46 11.50 -1.90
C PHE A 84 -4.63 11.44 -0.91
N LYS A 85 -5.76 12.06 -1.24
CA LYS A 85 -6.98 12.03 -0.42
C LYS A 85 -7.48 10.61 -0.15
N ASP A 86 -7.53 9.73 -1.16
CA ASP A 86 -8.02 8.35 -0.98
C ASP A 86 -7.21 7.60 0.09
N ILE A 87 -5.89 7.77 0.05
CA ILE A 87 -4.95 7.10 0.97
C ILE A 87 -5.07 7.71 2.36
N ALA A 88 -5.10 9.04 2.44
CA ALA A 88 -5.15 9.75 3.72
C ALA A 88 -6.46 9.50 4.50
N GLU A 89 -7.59 9.38 3.79
CA GLU A 89 -8.89 9.04 4.39
C GLU A 89 -8.90 7.61 4.93
N LEU A 90 -8.42 6.64 4.13
CA LEU A 90 -8.28 5.24 4.58
C LEU A 90 -7.34 5.09 5.78
N ALA A 91 -6.27 5.89 5.84
CA ALA A 91 -5.37 5.92 6.99
C ALA A 91 -5.94 6.71 8.19
N SER A 92 -6.98 7.53 7.98
CA SER A 92 -7.51 8.50 8.94
C SER A 92 -6.44 9.43 9.53
N ASP A 93 -5.42 9.76 8.74
CA ASP A 93 -4.30 10.61 9.16
C ASP A 93 -3.59 11.23 7.95
N TYR A 94 -3.97 12.44 7.59
CA TYR A 94 -3.39 13.16 6.45
C TYR A 94 -1.91 13.50 6.66
N LYS A 95 -1.50 13.87 7.87
CA LYS A 95 -0.17 14.39 8.15
C LYS A 95 0.88 13.29 8.07
N THR A 96 0.58 12.18 8.73
CA THR A 96 1.41 10.98 8.72
C THR A 96 1.44 10.36 7.32
N THR A 97 0.29 10.34 6.62
CA THR A 97 0.24 9.87 5.22
C THR A 97 1.11 10.72 4.31
N ALA A 98 1.03 12.05 4.37
CA ALA A 98 1.85 12.93 3.53
C ALA A 98 3.34 12.69 3.78
N LYS A 99 3.75 12.55 5.05
CA LYS A 99 5.15 12.29 5.41
C LYS A 99 5.61 10.92 4.92
N TYR A 100 4.78 9.90 5.06
CA TYR A 100 5.07 8.54 4.61
C TYR A 100 5.23 8.46 3.09
N LEU A 101 4.30 9.04 2.33
CA LEU A 101 4.38 9.05 0.87
C LEU A 101 5.58 9.84 0.35
N ALA A 102 5.95 10.95 1.01
CA ALA A 102 7.17 11.68 0.67
C ALA A 102 8.42 10.80 0.84
N ILE A 103 8.53 10.05 1.94
CA ILE A 103 9.65 9.11 2.18
C ILE A 103 9.67 8.00 1.12
N LEU A 104 8.52 7.42 0.80
CA LEU A 104 8.44 6.41 -0.26
C LEU A 104 8.85 6.98 -1.63
N SER A 105 8.54 8.25 -1.90
CA SER A 105 8.94 8.92 -3.13
C SER A 105 10.44 9.17 -3.24
N GLU A 106 11.11 9.50 -2.14
CA GLU A 106 12.58 9.64 -2.10
C GLU A 106 13.28 8.31 -2.44
N SER A 107 12.66 7.18 -2.11
CA SER A 107 13.15 5.84 -2.44
C SER A 107 12.72 5.30 -3.81
N GLY A 108 11.92 6.07 -4.58
CA GLY A 108 11.40 5.67 -5.89
C GLY A 108 10.27 4.62 -5.87
N LEU A 109 9.78 4.24 -4.68
CA LEU A 109 8.69 3.28 -4.50
C LEU A 109 7.30 3.89 -4.77
N VAL A 110 7.19 5.21 -4.63
CA VAL A 110 6.02 5.99 -5.01
C VAL A 110 6.46 7.07 -5.99
N VAL A 111 5.70 7.27 -7.06
CA VAL A 111 5.92 8.31 -8.05
C VAL A 111 4.73 9.25 -8.05
N PHE A 112 5.01 10.54 -8.04
CA PHE A 112 4.02 11.60 -8.21
C PHE A 112 4.09 12.12 -9.66
N PRO A 113 3.07 11.84 -10.50
CA PRO A 113 3.07 12.30 -11.89
C PRO A 113 2.98 13.82 -12.06
N ASP A 114 2.56 14.55 -11.01
CA ASP A 114 2.49 16.01 -10.96
C ASP A 114 3.58 16.54 -10.01
N PRO A 115 4.75 16.98 -10.55
CA PRO A 115 5.85 17.47 -9.74
C PRO A 115 5.52 18.75 -8.95
N GLU A 116 4.61 19.59 -9.46
CA GLU A 116 4.26 20.86 -8.83
C GLU A 116 3.44 20.62 -7.56
N LYS A 117 2.45 19.73 -7.63
CA LYS A 117 1.70 19.28 -6.46
C LYS A 117 2.55 18.42 -5.53
N ALA A 118 3.46 17.61 -6.06
CA ALA A 118 4.41 16.85 -5.25
C ALA A 118 5.28 17.76 -4.36
N SER A 119 5.81 18.84 -4.94
CA SER A 119 6.57 19.85 -4.19
C SER A 119 5.73 20.47 -3.06
N LYS A 120 4.47 20.83 -3.35
CA LYS A 120 3.53 21.38 -2.35
C LYS A 120 3.20 20.37 -1.24
N LEU A 121 3.10 19.07 -1.55
CA LEU A 121 2.94 18.01 -0.55
C LEU A 121 4.16 17.97 0.38
N ILE A 122 5.36 17.94 -0.19
CA ILE A 122 6.63 17.92 0.56
C ILE A 122 6.72 19.16 1.46
N GLU A 123 6.37 20.35 0.95
CA GLU A 123 6.31 21.57 1.75
C GLU A 123 5.27 21.52 2.87
N ALA A 124 4.13 20.85 2.67
CA ALA A 124 3.14 20.64 3.71
C ALA A 124 3.74 19.80 4.85
N THR A 125 4.50 18.74 4.55
CA THR A 125 5.14 17.91 5.59
C THR A 125 6.12 18.68 6.49
N LYS A 126 6.67 19.81 6.00
CA LYS A 126 7.59 20.68 6.74
C LYS A 126 6.88 21.74 7.59
N ALA A 127 5.55 21.85 7.51
CA ALA A 127 4.80 22.88 8.24
C ALA A 127 4.84 22.65 9.76
N LEU A 128 5.18 23.71 10.51
CA LEU A 128 5.34 23.67 11.97
C LEU A 128 4.02 23.82 12.73
N SER A 129 3.00 24.46 12.14
CA SER A 129 1.69 24.66 12.75
C SER A 129 0.60 23.94 11.97
N GLU A 130 -0.44 23.49 12.69
CA GLU A 130 -1.55 22.74 12.11
C GLU A 130 -2.34 23.58 11.09
N SER A 131 -2.57 24.86 11.41
CA SER A 131 -3.23 25.79 10.47
C SER A 131 -2.44 25.96 9.16
N LYS A 132 -1.10 26.06 9.23
CA LYS A 132 -0.25 26.17 8.03
C LYS A 132 -0.23 24.86 7.25
N TYR A 133 -0.24 23.73 7.95
CA TYR A 133 -0.37 22.41 7.32
C TYR A 133 -1.69 22.29 6.56
N GLN A 134 -2.82 22.57 7.20
CA GLN A 134 -4.15 22.49 6.58
C GLN A 134 -4.29 23.36 5.33
N ARG A 135 -3.82 24.61 5.38
CA ARG A 135 -3.84 25.52 4.21
C ARG A 135 -3.03 24.99 3.01
N ARG A 136 -2.00 24.20 3.27
CA ARG A 136 -1.13 23.61 2.22
C ARG A 136 -1.69 22.30 1.72
N ILE A 137 -2.17 21.44 2.62
CA ILE A 137 -2.61 20.08 2.26
C ILE A 137 -3.86 20.08 1.38
N ILE A 138 -4.76 21.06 1.55
CA ILE A 138 -5.97 21.21 0.72
C ILE A 138 -5.62 21.35 -0.77
N LYS A 139 -4.45 21.93 -1.09
CA LYS A 139 -4.00 22.18 -2.47
C LYS A 139 -3.47 20.94 -3.20
N VAL A 140 -3.34 19.81 -2.49
CA VAL A 140 -2.71 18.58 -3.01
C VAL A 140 -3.56 17.34 -2.75
N LEU A 141 -4.83 17.51 -2.37
CA LEU A 141 -5.75 16.40 -2.10
C LEU A 141 -5.95 15.49 -3.32
N ASP A 142 -5.94 16.07 -4.50
CA ASP A 142 -6.11 15.40 -5.78
C ASP A 142 -4.77 14.98 -6.43
N LEU A 143 -3.66 15.07 -5.70
CA LEU A 143 -2.34 14.64 -6.20
C LEU A 143 -2.37 13.13 -6.50
N PRO A 144 -2.14 12.69 -7.76
CA PRO A 144 -2.09 11.28 -8.08
C PRO A 144 -0.86 10.60 -7.46
N VAL A 145 -1.05 9.37 -6.97
CA VAL A 145 -0.02 8.58 -6.30
C VAL A 145 0.14 7.25 -7.04
N VAL A 146 1.31 7.02 -7.64
CA VAL A 146 1.58 5.79 -8.40
C VAL A 146 2.57 4.93 -7.64
N VAL A 147 2.19 3.69 -7.31
CA VAL A 147 3.09 2.72 -6.69
C VAL A 147 3.96 2.07 -7.76
N ASN A 148 5.28 2.06 -7.56
CA ASN A 148 6.25 1.42 -8.45
C ASN A 148 6.35 -0.08 -8.11
N PHE A 149 5.37 -0.86 -8.61
CA PHE A 149 5.33 -2.31 -8.36
C PHE A 149 6.54 -3.06 -8.90
N LYS A 150 7.13 -2.61 -10.01
CA LYS A 150 8.34 -3.23 -10.55
C LYS A 150 9.48 -3.21 -9.52
N LEU A 151 9.74 -2.05 -8.92
CA LEU A 151 10.77 -1.91 -7.89
C LEU A 151 10.42 -2.65 -6.59
N LEU A 152 9.13 -2.77 -6.25
CA LEU A 152 8.69 -3.58 -5.11
C LEU A 152 8.88 -5.08 -5.34
N GLU A 153 8.65 -5.56 -6.57
CA GLU A 153 8.82 -6.97 -6.95
C GLU A 153 10.29 -7.40 -6.92
N GLU A 154 11.22 -6.53 -7.33
CA GLU A 154 12.67 -6.76 -7.20
C GLU A 154 13.13 -6.99 -5.74
N ARG A 155 12.34 -6.49 -4.78
CA ARG A 155 12.62 -6.58 -3.33
C ARG A 155 11.64 -7.52 -2.60
N ALA A 156 10.81 -8.25 -3.34
CA ALA A 156 9.76 -9.07 -2.76
C ALA A 156 10.34 -10.35 -2.12
N VAL A 157 9.65 -10.82 -1.08
CA VAL A 157 9.92 -12.11 -0.45
C VAL A 157 8.84 -13.09 -0.88
N LYS A 158 9.26 -14.30 -1.28
CA LYS A 158 8.35 -15.41 -1.62
C LYS A 158 7.85 -16.07 -0.34
N LEU A 159 6.55 -16.01 -0.11
CA LEU A 159 5.87 -16.73 0.98
C LEU A 159 5.26 -18.01 0.42
N ASN A 160 5.47 -19.13 1.09
CA ASN A 160 4.82 -20.39 0.73
C ASN A 160 3.37 -20.37 1.26
N CYS A 161 2.42 -20.48 0.35
CA CYS A 161 1.00 -20.35 0.64
C CYS A 161 0.19 -21.50 0.03
N ARG A 162 -1.07 -21.56 0.42
CA ARG A 162 -2.07 -22.45 -0.16
C ARG A 162 -3.36 -21.68 -0.37
N PHE A 163 -4.08 -21.98 -1.43
CA PHE A 163 -5.44 -21.50 -1.60
C PHE A 163 -6.39 -22.50 -0.95
N ARG A 164 -7.19 -22.06 0.03
CA ARG A 164 -8.18 -22.88 0.73
C ARG A 164 -9.34 -22.01 1.16
N GLU A 165 -10.56 -22.53 1.08
CA GLU A 165 -11.76 -21.81 1.52
C GLU A 165 -11.78 -20.38 0.97
N SER A 166 -11.52 -20.24 -0.33
CA SER A 166 -11.65 -18.95 -1.02
C SER A 166 -10.66 -17.86 -0.57
N LYS A 167 -9.56 -18.23 0.08
CA LYS A 167 -8.51 -17.33 0.56
C LYS A 167 -7.11 -17.94 0.42
N ILE A 168 -6.11 -17.08 0.28
CA ILE A 168 -4.70 -17.45 0.39
C ILE A 168 -4.32 -17.52 1.87
N VAL A 169 -3.78 -18.67 2.29
CA VAL A 169 -3.23 -18.90 3.62
C VAL A 169 -1.73 -19.17 3.50
N CYS A 170 -0.92 -18.29 4.08
CA CYS A 170 0.53 -18.37 4.04
C CYS A 170 1.13 -18.85 5.36
N LEU A 171 2.23 -19.59 5.28
CA LEU A 171 3.04 -19.95 6.45
C LEU A 171 4.04 -18.82 6.74
N TYR A 172 3.97 -18.26 7.94
CA TYR A 172 4.87 -17.20 8.39
C TYR A 172 5.86 -17.77 9.41
N THR A 173 7.14 -17.81 9.07
CA THR A 173 8.18 -18.43 9.91
C THR A 173 8.85 -17.45 10.89
N SER A 174 8.61 -16.14 10.79
CA SER A 174 9.22 -15.13 11.67
C SER A 174 8.23 -14.55 12.70
N HIS A 175 8.74 -13.79 13.67
CA HIS A 175 7.96 -13.03 14.66
C HIS A 175 8.27 -11.52 14.62
N ASP A 176 8.73 -11.02 13.48
CA ASP A 176 9.23 -9.65 13.30
C ASP A 176 8.26 -8.73 12.53
N GLU A 177 8.63 -7.45 12.38
CA GLU A 177 7.87 -6.46 11.62
C GLU A 177 7.59 -6.88 10.16
N LYS A 178 8.48 -7.70 9.59
CA LYS A 178 8.33 -8.26 8.25
C LYS A 178 7.09 -9.16 8.16
N ARG A 179 6.83 -9.96 9.21
CA ARG A 179 5.60 -10.78 9.28
C ARG A 179 4.34 -9.93 9.28
N GLU A 180 4.35 -8.77 9.93
CA GLU A 180 3.18 -7.89 9.93
C GLU A 180 2.92 -7.31 8.53
N GLN A 181 3.97 -6.92 7.78
CA GLN A 181 3.83 -6.57 6.36
C GLN A 181 3.30 -7.73 5.52
N ASP A 182 3.74 -8.96 5.79
CA ASP A 182 3.33 -10.16 5.06
C ASP A 182 1.84 -10.44 5.27
N LYS A 183 1.40 -10.48 6.53
CA LYS A 183 -0.01 -10.66 6.89
C LYS A 183 -0.88 -9.57 6.30
N LEU A 184 -0.42 -8.33 6.33
CA LEU A 184 -1.16 -7.18 5.83
C LEU A 184 -1.45 -7.30 4.34
N GLN A 185 -0.44 -7.65 3.54
CA GLN A 185 -0.58 -7.78 2.09
C GLN A 185 -1.45 -8.97 1.70
N VAL A 186 -1.28 -10.11 2.37
CA VAL A 186 -2.15 -11.28 2.17
C VAL A 186 -3.59 -10.96 2.57
N LYS A 187 -3.80 -10.22 3.66
CA LYS A 187 -5.12 -9.75 4.08
C LYS A 187 -5.77 -8.86 3.00
N ILE A 188 -5.05 -7.86 2.50
CA ILE A 188 -5.55 -6.97 1.43
C ILE A 188 -5.91 -7.76 0.18
N PHE A 189 -5.06 -8.70 -0.23
CA PHE A 189 -5.33 -9.57 -1.36
C PHE A 189 -6.62 -10.36 -1.14
N ASN A 190 -6.74 -11.04 0.01
CA ASN A 190 -7.89 -11.87 0.37
C ASN A 190 -9.19 -11.09 0.45
N GLU A 191 -9.18 -9.88 1.01
CA GLU A 191 -10.37 -9.00 1.08
C GLU A 191 -10.94 -8.67 -0.31
N TYR A 192 -10.09 -8.65 -1.34
CA TYR A 192 -10.53 -8.42 -2.71
C TYR A 192 -11.02 -9.71 -3.36
N ILE A 193 -10.18 -10.76 -3.37
CA ILE A 193 -10.51 -12.01 -4.08
C ILE A 193 -11.70 -12.75 -3.48
N SER A 194 -11.98 -12.60 -2.18
CA SER A 194 -13.13 -13.25 -1.53
C SER A 194 -14.48 -12.81 -2.09
N GLN A 195 -14.51 -11.70 -2.84
CA GLN A 195 -15.71 -11.20 -3.52
C GLN A 195 -16.02 -11.98 -4.82
N TYR A 196 -15.05 -12.74 -5.33
CA TYR A 196 -15.11 -13.45 -6.61
C TYR A 196 -15.14 -14.97 -6.46
N THR A 197 -15.14 -15.44 -5.23
CA THR A 197 -15.16 -16.85 -4.86
C THR A 197 -16.54 -17.20 -4.30
N LYS A 198 -17.12 -18.30 -4.76
CA LYS A 198 -18.43 -18.79 -4.30
C LYS A 198 -18.35 -19.54 -2.98
#